data_AF-A0A3D3MG27-F1
#
_entry.id   AF-A0A3D3MG27-F1
#
_cell.length_a   1.000
_cell.length_b   1.000
_cell.length_c   1.000
_cell.angle_alpha   90.00
_cell.angle_beta   90.00
_cell.angle_gamma   90.00
#
_symmetry.space_group_name_H-M   'P 1'
#
loop_
_entity.id
_entity.type
_entity.pdbx_description
1 polymer ?
#
loop_
_entity_poly.entity_id
_entity_poly.type
_entity_poly.pdbx_seq_one_letter_code
_entity_poly.pdbx_strand_id
1 'polypeptide(L)'
;MEQIIMKLIDFLQSNGWESYKDLKSELLSLDTKSLIVQILSEKQFVDSDVKALFLAIPELWKDFNLDDWMYIIRKVERSANYRVLIDNEPCFEDLRFLYNWIGIDSVRLYKNESGISEKNKRSLDRVFPALLTDPMREGELDKENFQDGTFGDIKYFRDMKIRLINQGAKPSPMLNL
;
A
#
# COMPACT_ATOMS: atom_id res chain seq x y z
N MET A 1 7.67 -10.65 15.02
CA MET A 1 6.90 -9.57 14.35
C MET A 1 7.28 -8.20 14.89
N GLU A 2 7.10 -7.93 16.19
CA GLU A 2 7.46 -6.64 16.80
C GLU A 2 8.93 -6.21 16.57
N GLN A 3 9.89 -7.14 16.69
CA GLN A 3 11.30 -6.86 16.35
C GLN A 3 11.53 -6.50 14.87
N ILE A 4 10.76 -7.07 13.94
CA ILE A 4 10.85 -6.74 12.50
C ILE A 4 10.28 -5.35 12.23
N ILE A 5 9.18 -4.99 12.89
CA ILE A 5 8.58 -3.66 12.79
C ILE A 5 9.56 -2.59 13.28
N MET A 6 10.23 -2.81 14.42
CA MET A 6 11.27 -1.90 14.92
C MET A 6 12.44 -1.76 13.94
N LYS A 7 12.94 -2.87 13.38
CA LYS A 7 13.98 -2.83 12.34
C LYS A 7 13.54 -2.05 11.10
N LEU A 8 12.27 -2.18 10.70
CA LEU A 8 11.70 -1.46 9.55
C LEU A 8 11.59 0.05 9.84
N ILE A 9 11.22 0.43 11.06
CA ILE A 9 11.20 1.82 11.53
C ILE A 9 12.62 2.40 11.48
N ASP A 10 13.59 1.70 12.09
CA ASP A 10 14.99 2.14 12.13
C ASP A 10 15.56 2.27 10.71
N PHE A 11 15.24 1.32 9.82
CA PHE A 11 15.62 1.37 8.42
C PHE A 11 15.12 2.64 7.72
N LEU A 12 13.82 2.93 7.81
CA LEU A 12 13.22 4.11 7.16
C LEU A 12 13.76 5.44 7.71
N GLN A 13 14.23 5.46 8.96
CA GLN A 13 14.73 6.68 9.61
C GLN A 13 16.22 6.94 9.39
N SER A 14 17.05 5.92 9.18
CA SER A 14 18.49 6.07 9.42
C SER A 14 19.44 5.33 8.47
N ASN A 15 18.95 4.47 7.58
CA ASN A 15 19.82 3.58 6.82
C ASN A 15 19.75 3.77 5.30
N GLY A 16 20.90 3.57 4.64
CA GLY A 16 21.02 3.59 3.18
C GLY A 16 20.65 2.25 2.52
N TRP A 17 20.65 2.24 1.18
CA TRP A 17 20.22 1.11 0.33
C TRP A 17 20.88 -0.24 0.62
N GLU A 18 22.10 -0.29 1.18
CA GLU A 18 22.76 -1.57 1.48
C GLU A 18 22.13 -2.31 2.67
N SER A 19 21.67 -1.61 3.70
CA SER A 19 20.98 -2.22 4.85
C SER A 19 19.61 -2.81 4.48
N TYR A 20 19.09 -2.45 3.31
CA TYR A 20 17.82 -2.91 2.79
C TYR A 20 17.84 -4.38 2.35
N LYS A 21 18.97 -4.88 1.84
CA LYS A 21 19.08 -6.26 1.32
C LYS A 21 18.87 -7.31 2.42
N ASP A 22 19.48 -7.09 3.57
CA ASP A 22 19.36 -7.98 4.72
C ASP A 22 17.92 -7.98 5.26
N LEU A 23 17.34 -6.78 5.39
CA LEU A 23 15.96 -6.61 5.83
C LEU A 23 14.96 -7.27 4.87
N LYS A 24 15.16 -7.16 3.55
CA LYS A 24 14.31 -7.82 2.54
C LYS A 24 14.24 -9.33 2.76
N SER A 25 15.37 -9.99 3.03
CA SER A 25 15.40 -11.44 3.26
C SER A 25 14.61 -11.84 4.53
N GLU A 26 14.74 -11.07 5.61
CA GLU A 26 14.00 -11.30 6.85
C GLU A 26 12.50 -11.09 6.65
N LEU A 27 12.10 -10.02 5.95
CA LEU A 27 10.69 -9.73 5.67
C LEU A 27 10.02 -10.85 4.85
N LEU A 28 10.72 -11.38 3.84
CA LEU A 28 10.21 -12.44 2.97
C LEU A 28 10.18 -13.83 3.64
N SER A 29 10.80 -13.99 4.81
CA SER A 29 10.71 -15.22 5.61
C SER A 29 9.41 -15.33 6.43
N LEU A 30 8.65 -14.25 6.52
CA LEU A 30 7.41 -14.15 7.30
C LEU A 30 6.17 -14.40 6.43
N ASP A 31 5.02 -14.61 7.09
CA ASP A 31 3.72 -14.53 6.42
C ASP A 31 3.48 -13.08 5.95
N THR A 32 3.64 -12.84 4.65
CA THR A 32 3.65 -11.48 4.09
C THR A 32 2.31 -10.77 4.23
N LYS A 33 1.19 -11.51 4.26
CA LYS A 33 -0.15 -10.94 4.48
C LYS A 33 -0.29 -10.37 5.88
N SER A 34 0.01 -11.17 6.90
CA SER A 34 0.00 -10.71 8.29
C SER A 34 1.00 -9.58 8.54
N LEU A 35 2.17 -9.66 7.91
CA LEU A 35 3.18 -8.60 7.96
C LEU A 35 2.65 -7.28 7.40
N ILE A 36 2.04 -7.28 6.21
CA ILE A 36 1.46 -6.07 5.60
C ILE A 36 0.36 -5.49 6.48
N VAL A 37 -0.53 -6.33 7.03
CA VAL A 37 -1.58 -5.86 7.95
C VAL A 37 -0.97 -5.18 9.17
N GLN A 38 0.09 -5.77 9.75
CA GLN A 38 0.75 -5.20 10.92
C GLN A 38 1.43 -3.87 10.59
N ILE A 39 2.21 -3.82 9.49
CA ILE A 39 2.89 -2.58 9.06
C ILE A 39 1.86 -1.47 8.87
N LEU A 40 0.77 -1.73 8.16
CA LEU A 40 -0.25 -0.73 7.87
C LEU A 40 -1.11 -0.33 9.09
N SER A 41 -1.11 -1.13 10.15
CA SER A 41 -1.84 -0.82 11.40
C SER A 41 -0.95 -0.17 12.46
N GLU A 42 0.37 -0.16 12.26
CA GLU A 42 1.32 0.39 13.21
C GLU A 42 1.33 1.91 13.16
N LYS A 43 1.20 2.56 14.31
CA LYS A 43 1.03 4.02 14.40
C LYS A 43 2.18 4.81 13.78
N GLN A 44 3.38 4.25 13.80
CA GLN A 44 4.60 4.85 13.24
C GLN A 44 4.61 4.81 11.71
N PHE A 45 3.83 3.91 11.13
CA PHE A 45 3.64 3.69 9.71
C PHE A 45 2.38 4.33 9.16
N VAL A 46 1.46 4.74 10.05
CA VAL A 46 0.27 5.53 9.68
C VAL A 46 0.66 6.87 9.03
N ASP A 47 1.85 7.43 9.31
CA ASP A 47 2.27 8.73 8.76
C ASP A 47 3.55 8.67 7.90
N SER A 48 4.06 7.48 7.58
CA SER A 48 5.33 7.35 6.83
C SER A 48 5.17 6.62 5.49
N ASP A 49 6.16 6.79 4.62
CA ASP A 49 6.19 6.31 3.24
C ASP A 49 6.34 4.78 3.12
N VAL A 50 5.50 4.01 3.81
CA VAL A 50 5.39 2.54 3.67
C VAL A 50 5.18 2.12 2.22
N LYS A 51 4.62 3.00 1.39
CA LYS A 51 4.53 2.80 -0.07
C LYS A 51 5.86 2.41 -0.69
N ALA A 52 6.97 3.00 -0.25
CA ALA A 52 8.30 2.68 -0.76
C ALA A 52 8.63 1.19 -0.57
N LEU A 53 8.17 0.58 0.53
CA LEU A 53 8.34 -0.85 0.76
C LEU A 53 7.60 -1.70 -0.29
N PHE A 54 6.35 -1.33 -0.61
CA PHE A 54 5.57 -2.04 -1.62
C PHE A 54 6.12 -1.83 -3.02
N LEU A 55 6.65 -0.64 -3.30
CA LEU A 55 7.25 -0.33 -4.59
C LEU A 55 8.57 -1.07 -4.81
N ALA A 56 9.39 -1.21 -3.75
CA ALA A 56 10.73 -1.77 -3.84
C ALA A 56 10.79 -3.29 -3.56
N ILE A 57 9.80 -3.88 -2.86
CA ILE A 57 9.68 -5.35 -2.65
C ILE A 57 8.36 -5.90 -3.17
N PRO A 58 8.18 -6.07 -4.49
CA PRO A 58 7.01 -6.75 -5.03
C PRO A 58 6.84 -8.17 -4.50
N GLU A 59 7.91 -8.86 -4.08
CA GLU A 59 7.82 -10.20 -3.52
C GLU A 59 6.96 -10.28 -2.25
N LEU A 60 6.67 -9.15 -1.59
CA LEU A 60 5.72 -9.10 -0.47
C LEU A 60 4.28 -9.39 -0.93
N TRP A 61 3.91 -9.03 -2.16
CA TRP A 61 2.53 -9.01 -2.61
C TRP A 61 2.28 -9.57 -4.00
N LYS A 62 3.30 -9.81 -4.83
CA LYS A 62 3.18 -10.21 -6.26
C LYS A 62 2.34 -11.47 -6.47
N ASP A 63 2.30 -12.34 -5.48
CA ASP A 63 1.59 -13.61 -5.54
C ASP A 63 0.17 -13.53 -4.98
N PHE A 64 -0.24 -12.38 -4.45
CA PHE A 64 -1.59 -12.16 -3.92
C PHE A 64 -2.66 -12.20 -5.00
N ASN A 65 -3.88 -12.48 -4.58
CA ASN A 65 -5.09 -12.33 -5.37
C ASN A 65 -6.02 -11.26 -4.75
N LEU A 66 -7.19 -11.06 -5.34
CA LEU A 66 -8.17 -10.09 -4.87
C LEU A 66 -8.65 -10.40 -3.44
N ASP A 67 -8.87 -11.67 -3.11
CA ASP A 67 -9.29 -12.05 -1.75
C ASP A 67 -8.21 -11.75 -0.70
N ASP A 68 -6.94 -11.91 -1.04
CA ASP A 68 -5.82 -11.54 -0.16
C ASP A 68 -5.79 -10.02 0.10
N TRP A 69 -5.97 -9.21 -0.94
CA TRP A 69 -6.08 -7.76 -0.79
C TRP A 69 -7.33 -7.35 0.00
N MET A 70 -8.48 -7.98 -0.27
CA MET A 70 -9.69 -7.72 0.51
C MET A 70 -9.52 -8.14 1.97
N TYR A 71 -8.78 -9.21 2.26
CA TYR A 71 -8.42 -9.60 3.61
C TYR A 71 -7.60 -8.50 4.30
N ILE A 72 -6.56 -7.99 3.65
CA ILE A 72 -5.73 -6.88 4.18
C ILE A 72 -6.60 -5.66 4.45
N ILE A 73 -7.39 -5.24 3.45
CA ILE A 73 -8.29 -4.10 3.55
C ILE A 73 -9.22 -4.20 4.77
N ARG A 74 -9.79 -5.38 5.02
CA ARG A 74 -10.70 -5.63 6.16
C ARG A 74 -9.97 -5.61 7.51
N LYS A 75 -8.69 -5.99 7.54
CA LYS A 75 -7.93 -6.22 8.78
C LYS A 75 -7.11 -5.03 9.24
N VAL A 76 -6.72 -4.13 8.33
CA VAL A 76 -5.99 -2.91 8.71
C VAL A 76 -6.86 -2.04 9.62
N GLU A 77 -6.36 -1.77 10.82
CA GLU A 77 -7.04 -0.94 11.80
C GLU A 77 -6.94 0.55 11.41
N ARG A 78 -8.07 1.24 11.34
CA ARG A 78 -8.13 2.63 10.89
C ARG A 78 -8.92 3.48 11.86
N SER A 79 -8.42 4.69 12.14
CA SER A 79 -9.19 5.66 12.91
C SER A 79 -10.33 6.22 12.07
N ALA A 80 -11.55 6.02 12.55
CA ALA A 80 -12.74 6.58 11.93
C ALA A 80 -13.05 8.01 12.42
N ASN A 81 -12.37 8.44 13.49
CA ASN A 81 -12.57 9.71 14.18
C ASN A 81 -11.22 10.40 14.30
N TYR A 82 -10.98 11.35 13.41
CA TYR A 82 -9.82 12.21 13.49
C TYR A 82 -10.28 13.66 13.26
N ARG A 83 -9.62 14.58 13.94
CA ARG A 83 -9.78 16.02 13.72
C ARG A 83 -8.74 16.43 12.69
N VAL A 84 -9.19 16.77 11.49
CA VAL A 84 -8.36 17.13 10.31
C VAL A 84 -7.18 18.05 10.63
N LEU A 85 -7.33 18.97 11.59
CA LEU A 85 -6.31 19.97 11.94
C LEU A 85 -5.48 19.64 13.19
N ILE A 86 -5.79 18.56 13.91
CA ILE A 86 -5.24 18.28 15.24
C ILE A 86 -4.69 16.86 15.35
N ASP A 87 -5.40 15.90 14.76
CA ASP A 87 -5.04 14.49 14.80
C ASP A 87 -4.44 14.09 13.45
N ASN A 88 -3.54 13.11 13.47
CA ASN A 88 -3.05 12.48 12.25
C ASN A 88 -4.22 11.80 11.51
N GLU A 89 -4.31 12.03 10.21
CA GLU A 89 -5.36 11.44 9.39
C GLU A 89 -5.12 9.93 9.22
N PRO A 90 -6.17 9.10 9.14
CA PRO A 90 -6.00 7.68 8.84
C PRO A 90 -5.41 7.54 7.44
N CYS A 91 -4.22 6.96 7.35
CA CYS A 91 -3.62 6.66 6.06
C CYS A 91 -4.26 5.42 5.45
N PHE A 92 -4.69 5.55 4.19
CA PHE A 92 -5.29 4.48 3.40
C PHE A 92 -4.27 3.94 2.41
N GLU A 93 -3.07 3.60 2.87
CA GLU A 93 -1.94 3.30 1.99
C GLU A 93 -2.14 2.03 1.16
N ASP A 94 -2.84 1.02 1.68
CA ASP A 94 -3.25 -0.13 0.88
C ASP A 94 -4.16 0.28 -0.28
N LEU A 95 -5.17 1.11 -0.02
CA LEU A 95 -6.04 1.62 -1.07
C LEU A 95 -5.29 2.53 -2.03
N ARG A 96 -4.41 3.41 -1.52
CA ARG A 96 -3.57 4.31 -2.31
C ARG A 96 -2.68 3.54 -3.26
N PHE A 97 -1.98 2.53 -2.75
CA PHE A 97 -1.10 1.66 -3.51
C PHE A 97 -1.86 0.96 -4.63
N LEU A 98 -2.99 0.32 -4.30
CA LEU A 98 -3.82 -0.35 -5.28
C LEU A 98 -4.39 0.61 -6.34
N TYR A 99 -4.77 1.82 -5.95
CA TYR A 99 -5.38 2.81 -6.85
C TYR A 99 -4.38 3.48 -7.78
N ASN A 100 -3.24 3.93 -7.23
CA ASN A 100 -2.24 4.73 -7.93
C ASN A 100 -1.21 3.86 -8.65
N TRP A 101 -0.79 2.73 -8.06
CA TRP A 101 0.38 1.97 -8.53
C TRP A 101 0.03 0.63 -9.16
N ILE A 102 -1.03 -0.04 -8.68
CA ILE A 102 -1.58 -1.21 -9.37
C ILE A 102 -2.59 -0.79 -10.44
N GLY A 103 -3.32 0.30 -10.24
CA GLY A 103 -4.28 0.83 -11.22
C GLY A 103 -5.64 0.14 -11.16
N ILE A 104 -6.11 -0.23 -9.97
CA ILE A 104 -7.46 -0.76 -9.74
C ILE A 104 -8.29 0.19 -8.85
N ASP A 105 -9.60 0.23 -9.03
CA ASP A 105 -10.52 1.06 -8.25
C ASP A 105 -10.74 0.49 -6.84
N SER A 106 -9.68 0.56 -6.02
CA SER A 106 -9.66 0.10 -4.63
C SER A 106 -10.62 0.88 -3.73
N VAL A 107 -10.93 2.13 -4.09
CA VAL A 107 -11.91 2.97 -3.38
C VAL A 107 -13.30 2.39 -3.51
N ARG A 108 -13.70 1.99 -4.72
CA ARG A 108 -14.96 1.29 -4.92
C ARG A 108 -14.99 -0.06 -4.22
N LEU A 109 -13.89 -0.82 -4.26
CA LEU A 109 -13.78 -2.09 -3.51
C LEU A 109 -14.04 -1.86 -2.02
N TYR A 110 -13.36 -0.88 -1.43
CA TYR A 110 -13.49 -0.52 -0.01
C TYR A 110 -14.92 -0.10 0.36
N LYS A 111 -15.54 0.79 -0.44
CA LYS A 111 -16.88 1.30 -0.17
C LYS A 111 -17.96 0.22 -0.28
N ASN A 112 -17.78 -0.76 -1.16
CA ASN A 112 -18.74 -1.85 -1.35
C ASN A 112 -18.53 -3.01 -0.37
N GLU A 113 -17.45 -3.02 0.39
CA GLU A 113 -17.19 -4.08 1.36
C GLU A 113 -18.17 -4.02 2.53
N SER A 114 -18.78 -5.17 2.81
CA SER A 114 -19.77 -5.36 3.88
C SER A 114 -19.14 -5.36 5.29
N GLY A 115 -17.90 -5.82 5.41
CA GLY A 115 -17.18 -5.88 6.70
C GLY A 115 -16.64 -4.54 7.20
N ILE A 116 -16.80 -3.46 6.45
CA ILE A 116 -16.26 -2.14 6.77
C ILE A 116 -17.37 -1.22 7.24
N SER A 117 -17.19 -0.58 8.39
CA SER A 117 -18.19 0.32 8.95
C SER A 117 -18.45 1.55 8.05
N GLU A 118 -19.70 2.00 7.98
CA GLU A 118 -20.07 3.24 7.26
C GLU A 118 -19.34 4.49 7.75
N LYS A 119 -18.85 4.45 8.99
CA LYS A 119 -18.02 5.52 9.54
C LYS A 119 -16.63 5.53 8.89
N ASN A 120 -16.01 4.36 8.73
CA ASN A 120 -14.73 4.21 8.05
C ASN A 120 -14.85 4.55 6.55
N LYS A 121 -15.96 4.17 5.90
CA LYS A 121 -16.23 4.55 4.50
C LYS A 121 -16.35 6.07 4.33
N ARG A 122 -17.03 6.76 5.25
CA ARG A 122 -17.11 8.23 5.25
C ARG A 122 -15.78 8.91 5.60
N SER A 123 -14.93 8.26 6.40
CA SER A 123 -13.57 8.75 6.67
C SER A 123 -12.74 8.79 5.37
N LEU A 124 -12.86 7.74 4.55
CA LEU A 124 -12.20 7.69 3.25
C LEU A 124 -12.59 8.86 2.35
N ASP A 125 -13.86 9.30 2.34
CA ASP A 125 -14.29 10.45 1.51
C ASP A 125 -13.52 11.74 1.81
N ARG A 126 -13.02 11.89 3.05
CA ARG A 126 -12.24 13.06 3.47
C ARG A 126 -10.78 12.97 3.03
N VAL A 127 -10.22 11.76 3.02
CA VAL A 127 -8.83 11.48 2.63
C VAL A 127 -8.68 11.24 1.13
N PHE A 128 -9.74 10.82 0.45
CA PHE A 128 -9.73 10.44 -0.95
C PHE A 128 -9.18 11.52 -1.90
N PRO A 129 -9.46 12.82 -1.73
CA PRO A 129 -8.81 13.85 -2.52
C PRO A 129 -7.28 13.80 -2.46
N ALA A 130 -6.70 13.53 -1.28
CA ALA A 130 -5.26 13.38 -1.11
C ALA A 130 -4.72 12.07 -1.75
N LEU A 131 -5.54 11.02 -1.82
CA LEU A 131 -5.20 9.80 -2.58
C LEU A 131 -5.09 10.07 -4.08
N LEU A 132 -5.80 11.09 -4.59
CA LEU A 132 -5.77 11.46 -6.01
C LEU A 132 -4.53 12.29 -6.35
N THR A 133 -4.11 13.18 -5.46
CA THR A 133 -3.00 14.13 -5.64
C THR A 133 -1.66 13.56 -5.17
N ASP A 134 -1.26 12.40 -5.68
CA ASP A 134 0.09 11.90 -5.47
C ASP A 134 1.01 12.46 -6.57
N PRO A 135 1.97 13.36 -6.28
CA PRO A 135 2.83 13.94 -7.30
C PRO A 135 3.63 12.90 -8.11
N MET A 136 3.94 11.74 -7.51
CA MET A 136 4.62 10.64 -8.20
C MET A 136 3.72 9.96 -9.26
N ARG A 137 2.40 10.15 -9.17
CA ARG A 137 1.38 9.58 -10.08
C ARG A 137 1.40 10.19 -11.48
N GLU A 138 1.60 11.50 -11.58
CA GLU A 138 1.57 12.21 -12.88
C GLU A 138 2.97 12.40 -13.47
N GLY A 139 4.01 12.24 -12.65
CA GLY A 139 5.33 12.76 -12.98
C GLY A 139 6.42 11.72 -13.18
N GLU A 140 6.40 10.60 -12.48
CA GLU A 140 7.66 9.91 -12.17
C GLU A 140 7.69 8.43 -12.53
N LEU A 141 6.59 7.68 -12.55
CA LEU A 141 6.66 6.24 -12.93
C LEU A 141 7.33 5.98 -14.29
N ASP A 142 7.04 6.80 -15.30
CA ASP A 142 7.67 6.69 -16.63
C ASP A 142 9.08 7.31 -16.69
N LYS A 143 9.47 8.07 -15.67
CA LYS A 143 10.79 8.72 -15.53
C LYS A 143 11.71 8.00 -14.54
N GLU A 144 11.15 7.14 -13.69
CA GLU A 144 11.86 6.37 -12.70
C GLU A 144 12.62 5.25 -13.37
N ASN A 145 13.84 5.03 -12.90
CA ASN A 145 14.69 3.99 -13.45
C ASN A 145 14.45 2.65 -12.75
N PHE A 146 13.43 1.91 -13.20
CA PHE A 146 13.19 0.54 -12.71
C PHE A 146 14.36 -0.44 -12.93
N GLN A 147 15.39 -0.06 -13.70
CA GLN A 147 16.56 -0.89 -13.96
C GLN A 147 17.69 -0.69 -12.96
N ASP A 148 17.67 0.36 -12.11
CA ASP A 148 18.71 0.58 -11.09
C ASP A 148 18.50 -0.25 -9.82
N GLY A 149 17.35 -0.92 -9.71
CA GLY A 149 16.99 -1.79 -8.60
C GLY A 149 16.30 -1.09 -7.43
N THR A 150 16.11 0.23 -7.47
CA THR A 150 15.40 1.01 -6.44
C THR A 150 13.95 0.55 -6.31
N PHE A 151 13.33 0.26 -7.45
CA PHE A 151 11.98 -0.29 -7.53
C PHE A 151 12.04 -1.75 -7.98
N GLY A 152 11.04 -2.53 -7.56
CA GLY A 152 10.90 -3.88 -8.09
C GLY A 152 10.38 -3.87 -9.52
N ASP A 153 10.59 -4.98 -10.24
CA ASP A 153 10.26 -5.11 -11.66
C ASP A 153 8.80 -4.70 -11.96
N ILE A 154 8.65 -3.73 -12.87
CA ILE A 154 7.35 -3.20 -13.34
C ILE A 154 6.39 -4.31 -13.82
N LYS A 155 6.93 -5.44 -14.29
CA LYS A 155 6.14 -6.61 -14.67
C LYS A 155 5.22 -7.07 -13.54
N TYR A 156 5.68 -7.07 -12.29
CA TYR A 156 4.86 -7.53 -11.16
C TYR A 156 3.62 -6.66 -10.94
N PHE A 157 3.72 -5.35 -11.17
CA PHE A 157 2.60 -4.41 -11.07
C PHE A 157 1.58 -4.67 -12.17
N ARG A 158 2.05 -4.85 -13.40
CA ARG A 158 1.21 -5.17 -14.57
C ARG A 158 0.49 -6.51 -14.41
N ASP A 159 1.22 -7.55 -14.00
CA ASP A 159 0.69 -8.88 -13.77
C ASP A 159 -0.37 -8.87 -12.64
N MET A 160 -0.13 -8.11 -11.57
CA MET A 160 -1.10 -7.91 -10.49
C MET A 160 -2.36 -7.21 -10.99
N LYS A 161 -2.24 -6.09 -11.72
CA LYS A 161 -3.38 -5.38 -12.30
C LYS A 161 -4.28 -6.32 -13.11
N ILE A 162 -3.68 -7.05 -14.06
CA ILE A 162 -4.39 -8.00 -14.92
C ILE A 162 -5.10 -9.07 -14.07
N ARG A 163 -4.40 -9.64 -13.09
CA ARG A 163 -4.95 -10.66 -12.19
C ARG A 163 -6.18 -10.15 -11.44
N LEU A 164 -6.09 -8.98 -10.81
CA LEU A 164 -7.18 -8.41 -10.02
C LEU A 164 -8.39 -8.03 -10.90
N ILE A 165 -8.15 -7.49 -12.11
CA ILE A 165 -9.22 -7.21 -13.07
C ILE A 165 -9.93 -8.49 -13.51
N ASN A 166 -9.18 -9.57 -13.79
CA ASN A 166 -9.74 -10.87 -14.14
C ASN A 166 -10.55 -11.49 -13.00
N GLN A 167 -10.31 -11.06 -11.75
CA GLN A 167 -11.05 -11.48 -10.55
C GLN A 167 -12.23 -10.54 -10.22
N GLY A 168 -12.52 -9.56 -11.07
CA GLY A 168 -13.71 -8.70 -10.96
C GLY A 168 -13.44 -7.29 -10.45
N ALA A 169 -12.20 -6.94 -10.12
CA ALA A 169 -11.85 -5.55 -9.84
C ALA A 169 -12.06 -4.69 -11.09
N LYS A 170 -12.39 -3.40 -10.89
CA LYS A 170 -12.47 -2.44 -11.98
C LYS A 170 -11.14 -1.69 -12.10
N PRO A 171 -10.71 -1.31 -13.31
CA PRO A 171 -9.56 -0.43 -13.45
C PRO A 171 -9.86 0.89 -12.73
N SER A 172 -8.83 1.50 -12.11
CA SER A 172 -8.98 2.87 -11.64
C SER A 172 -9.20 3.78 -12.86
N PRO A 173 -9.99 4.85 -12.75
CA PRO A 173 -10.33 5.73 -13.88
C PRO A 173 -9.15 6.57 -14.42
N MET A 174 -7.91 6.26 -14.03
CA MET A 174 -6.72 7.02 -14.45
C MET A 174 -5.83 6.20 -15.40
N LEU A 175 -5.06 6.94 -16.23
CA LEU A 175 -4.35 6.48 -17.43
C LEU A 175 -3.60 5.15 -17.26
N ASN A 176 -3.65 4.35 -18.32
CA ASN A 176 -3.09 3.00 -18.39
C ASN A 176 -1.57 2.99 -18.12
N LEU A 177 -1.14 2.35 -17.02
CA LEU A 177 0.14 1.65 -16.92
C LEU A 177 0.34 0.60 -18.03
#